data_AF-A0A9P1JJ49-F1
#
_entry.id   AF-A0A9P1JJ49-F1
#
_cell.length_a   1.000
_cell.length_b   1.000
_cell.length_c   1.000
_cell.angle_alpha   90.00
_cell.angle_beta   90.00
_cell.angle_gamma   90.00
#
_symmetry.space_group_name_H-M   'P 1'
#
loop_
_entity.id
_entity.type
_entity.pdbx_description
1 polymer ?
#
loop_
_entity_poly.entity_id
_entity_poly.type
_entity_poly.pdbx_seq_one_letter_code
_entity_poly.pdbx_strand_id
1 'polypeptide(L)'
;MADYWNDVLPVDPYTVKSRSLLQDVDRQVLTHLYQPLIGSFAFSLYMTLWGELEQNRLWGSESTHRQLMGMMQSNLKKIHHEQGKLEGIGLLKVYIRESEQKERMFIYELLPPLRPNEFFEDGMLNVFLYNRVGKTKYQQLRQFYTHPSVGEGAREITRPFNHAFASFQPSEWKMTPDMEEAMNLPEDYETASVGQAPSYTVTEEVFDFELFLAGLSETMIPRKSITQDVRESIKKLSYLYGIDPISMQHVVMTAINEQDTITAEALRKAASDWYQIERSGKLPELIDKTQPVRLRENKAEKEDSLNTELIAQLETISPRKLLQDIADGTEPSKADLQIIADIMFEQKLEPGVTNVLIYYVMLKTDMKLSKNYIQKIAAHWARKKVKTVREAMKLAIEEHRQYLDWADGKTNGAARGKKTVREEKRPDWMKEEENGNKPEQPALSAQDLEEQKKKMMEEMKKLKKYSAY
;
A
#
# COMPACT_ATOMS: atom_id res chain seq x y z
N MET A 1 14.49 -51.88 -12.29
CA MET A 1 13.08 -51.49 -12.13
C MET A 1 12.90 -51.14 -10.67
N ALA A 2 12.88 -49.85 -10.34
CA ALA A 2 12.63 -49.40 -8.98
C ALA A 2 11.17 -49.72 -8.62
N ASP A 3 10.95 -50.26 -7.43
CA ASP A 3 9.63 -50.67 -6.97
C ASP A 3 8.80 -49.45 -6.58
N TYR A 4 7.80 -49.11 -7.40
CA TYR A 4 6.87 -47.99 -7.21
C TYR A 4 6.17 -47.94 -5.84
N TRP A 5 6.14 -49.05 -5.11
CA TRP A 5 5.56 -49.16 -3.77
C TRP A 5 6.33 -48.39 -2.70
N ASN A 6 7.60 -48.04 -2.94
CA ASN A 6 8.37 -47.18 -2.03
C ASN A 6 8.07 -45.69 -2.25
N ASP A 7 7.55 -45.34 -3.42
CA ASP A 7 7.42 -43.96 -3.89
C ASP A 7 6.01 -43.41 -3.64
N VAL A 8 4.95 -44.19 -3.93
CA VAL A 8 3.55 -43.76 -3.74
C VAL A 8 2.67 -44.93 -3.28
N LEU A 9 1.81 -44.68 -2.30
CA LEU A 9 0.79 -45.61 -1.82
C LEU A 9 -0.63 -45.15 -2.22
N PRO A 10 -1.59 -46.08 -2.43
CA PRO A 10 -2.97 -45.72 -2.76
C PRO A 10 -3.69 -44.84 -1.71
N VAL A 11 -3.24 -44.91 -0.46
CA VAL A 11 -3.79 -44.15 0.67
C VAL A 11 -3.22 -42.75 0.78
N ASP A 12 -2.11 -42.45 0.09
CA ASP A 12 -1.45 -41.16 0.21
C ASP A 12 -2.37 -40.08 -0.38
N PRO A 13 -2.59 -38.97 0.36
CA PRO A 13 -3.32 -37.82 -0.15
C PRO A 13 -2.49 -37.05 -1.17
N TYR A 14 -3.17 -36.45 -2.13
CA TYR A 14 -2.61 -35.47 -3.04
C TYR A 14 -3.53 -34.26 -3.21
N THR A 15 -2.95 -33.15 -3.62
CA THR A 15 -3.64 -31.95 -4.08
C THR A 15 -3.15 -31.60 -5.47
N VAL A 16 -4.02 -31.02 -6.30
CA VAL A 16 -3.65 -30.52 -7.62
C VAL A 16 -3.50 -29.00 -7.53
N LYS A 17 -2.38 -28.49 -8.00
CA LYS A 17 -2.14 -27.06 -8.27
C LYS A 17 -2.01 -26.89 -9.78
N SER A 18 -2.45 -25.77 -10.34
CA SER A 18 -2.02 -25.33 -11.67
C SER A 18 -1.13 -24.11 -11.54
N ARG A 19 -0.06 -24.05 -12.34
CA ARG A 19 0.81 -22.86 -12.41
C ARG A 19 0.14 -21.67 -13.10
N SER A 20 -0.80 -21.94 -14.01
CA SER A 20 -1.47 -20.95 -14.86
C SER A 20 -2.92 -21.36 -15.14
N LEU A 21 -3.74 -20.44 -15.62
CA LEU A 21 -5.09 -20.79 -16.09
C LEU A 21 -4.98 -21.50 -17.44
N LEU A 22 -5.24 -22.81 -17.44
CA LEU A 22 -5.27 -23.63 -18.63
C LEU A 22 -6.50 -23.30 -19.48
N GLN A 23 -6.30 -23.16 -20.80
CA GLN A 23 -7.31 -22.73 -21.76
C GLN A 23 -7.63 -23.80 -22.82
N ASP A 24 -8.67 -23.56 -23.61
CA ASP A 24 -9.05 -24.45 -24.72
C ASP A 24 -7.94 -24.61 -25.77
N VAL A 25 -7.09 -23.58 -25.96
CA VAL A 25 -5.92 -23.67 -26.85
C VAL A 25 -4.92 -24.69 -26.32
N ASP A 26 -4.69 -24.72 -25.01
CA ASP A 26 -3.79 -25.70 -24.38
C ASP A 26 -4.29 -27.12 -24.61
N ARG A 27 -5.62 -27.34 -24.53
CA ARG A 27 -6.23 -28.63 -24.86
C ARG A 27 -5.94 -29.07 -26.30
N GLN A 28 -6.00 -28.14 -27.26
CA GLN A 28 -5.69 -28.44 -28.67
C GLN A 28 -4.20 -28.77 -28.85
N VAL A 29 -3.31 -28.02 -28.20
CA VAL A 29 -1.88 -28.27 -28.22
C VAL A 29 -1.55 -29.63 -27.62
N LEU A 30 -2.13 -29.95 -26.45
CA LEU A 30 -1.95 -31.24 -25.79
C LEU A 30 -2.40 -32.40 -26.68
N THR A 31 -3.54 -32.23 -27.37
CA THR A 31 -4.11 -33.27 -28.26
C THR A 31 -3.29 -33.43 -29.54
N HIS A 32 -2.92 -32.34 -30.19
CA HIS A 32 -2.28 -32.37 -31.51
C HIS A 32 -0.77 -32.58 -31.47
N LEU A 33 -0.09 -32.01 -30.47
CA LEU A 33 1.37 -31.98 -30.40
C LEU A 33 1.94 -32.92 -29.32
N TYR A 34 1.34 -32.95 -28.12
CA TYR A 34 1.88 -33.78 -27.02
C TYR A 34 1.39 -35.22 -27.04
N GLN A 35 0.09 -35.47 -27.28
CA GLN A 35 -0.51 -36.81 -27.26
C GLN A 35 0.21 -37.82 -28.17
N PRO A 36 0.69 -37.48 -29.39
CA PRO A 36 1.50 -38.40 -30.19
C PRO A 36 2.79 -38.86 -29.49
N LEU A 37 3.38 -37.99 -28.67
CA LEU A 37 4.64 -38.23 -27.96
C LEU A 37 4.44 -39.01 -26.67
N ILE A 38 3.51 -38.57 -25.80
CA ILE A 38 3.30 -39.15 -24.47
C ILE A 38 2.35 -40.35 -24.48
N GLY A 39 1.47 -40.42 -25.50
CA GLY A 39 0.42 -41.42 -25.61
C GLY A 39 -0.92 -40.98 -25.01
N SER A 40 -1.98 -41.74 -25.29
CA SER A 40 -3.33 -41.42 -24.84
C SER A 40 -3.52 -41.49 -23.32
N PHE A 41 -2.78 -42.38 -22.63
CA PHE A 41 -2.98 -42.58 -21.20
C PHE A 41 -2.40 -41.43 -20.37
N ALA A 42 -1.16 -41.00 -20.64
CA ALA A 42 -0.59 -39.79 -20.03
C ALA A 42 -1.44 -38.55 -20.33
N PHE A 43 -1.95 -38.42 -21.56
CA PHE A 43 -2.90 -37.37 -21.91
C PHE A 43 -4.17 -37.43 -21.05
N SER A 44 -4.77 -38.61 -20.87
CA SER A 44 -5.95 -38.78 -20.01
C SER A 44 -5.63 -38.45 -18.54
N LEU A 45 -4.47 -38.85 -18.02
CA LEU A 45 -4.04 -38.50 -16.66
C LEU A 45 -3.96 -36.98 -16.48
N TYR A 46 -3.33 -36.26 -17.41
CA TYR A 46 -3.27 -34.81 -17.38
C TYR A 46 -4.67 -34.17 -17.39
N MET A 47 -5.56 -34.66 -18.25
CA MET A 47 -6.94 -34.17 -18.33
C MET A 47 -7.76 -34.48 -17.07
N THR A 48 -7.53 -35.63 -16.42
CA THR A 48 -8.17 -35.98 -15.15
C THR A 48 -7.70 -35.03 -14.04
N LEU A 49 -6.39 -34.80 -13.91
CA LEU A 49 -5.84 -33.85 -12.93
C LEU A 49 -6.34 -32.43 -13.21
N TRP A 50 -6.42 -32.01 -14.47
CA TRP A 50 -6.98 -30.71 -14.83
C TRP A 50 -8.48 -30.63 -14.46
N GLY A 51 -9.25 -31.71 -14.65
CA GLY A 51 -10.66 -31.77 -14.27
C GLY A 51 -10.92 -31.72 -12.75
N GLU A 52 -9.93 -32.05 -11.92
CA GLU A 52 -10.01 -31.92 -10.46
C GLU A 52 -9.82 -30.48 -9.97
N LEU A 53 -9.29 -29.60 -10.81
CA LEU A 53 -9.30 -28.17 -10.56
C LEU A 53 -10.71 -27.63 -10.82
N GLU A 54 -11.33 -27.05 -9.79
CA GLU A 54 -12.59 -26.31 -10.00
C GLU A 54 -12.37 -25.19 -11.06
N GLN A 55 -13.41 -24.87 -11.83
CA GLN A 55 -13.30 -23.87 -12.91
C GLN A 55 -12.66 -22.57 -12.43
N ASN A 56 -11.58 -22.17 -13.12
CA ASN A 56 -10.78 -20.97 -12.83
C ASN A 56 -10.10 -20.94 -11.45
N ARG A 57 -10.01 -22.07 -10.74
CA ARG A 57 -9.18 -22.18 -9.53
C ARG A 57 -7.81 -22.78 -9.88
N LEU A 58 -6.79 -22.28 -9.20
CA LEU A 58 -5.42 -22.79 -9.32
C LEU A 58 -5.12 -23.91 -8.33
N TRP A 59 -5.99 -24.15 -7.34
CA TRP A 59 -5.85 -25.22 -6.35
C TRP A 59 -7.13 -26.05 -6.30
N GLY A 60 -6.94 -27.37 -6.30
CA GLY A 60 -8.00 -28.38 -6.11
C GLY A 60 -8.13 -28.78 -4.64
N SER A 61 -9.17 -29.56 -4.34
CA SER A 61 -9.35 -30.17 -3.02
C SER A 61 -8.44 -31.37 -2.81
N GLU A 62 -8.15 -31.69 -1.55
CA GLU A 62 -7.43 -32.91 -1.19
C GLU A 62 -8.19 -34.16 -1.64
N SER A 63 -7.48 -35.07 -2.31
CA SER A 63 -7.99 -36.34 -2.82
C SER A 63 -6.99 -37.46 -2.54
N THR A 64 -7.40 -38.72 -2.62
CA THR A 64 -6.51 -39.87 -2.43
C THR A 64 -6.17 -40.54 -3.75
N HIS A 65 -4.98 -41.12 -3.87
CA HIS A 65 -4.59 -41.87 -5.08
C HIS A 65 -5.55 -43.01 -5.44
N ARG A 66 -6.25 -43.58 -4.44
CA ARG A 66 -7.34 -44.54 -4.66
C ARG A 66 -8.51 -43.95 -5.46
N GLN A 67 -8.87 -42.69 -5.25
CA GLN A 67 -9.90 -42.01 -6.04
C GLN A 67 -9.41 -41.79 -7.47
N LEU A 68 -8.17 -41.34 -7.66
CA LEU A 68 -7.56 -41.17 -8.99
C LEU A 68 -7.54 -42.50 -9.78
N MET A 69 -7.17 -43.60 -9.12
CA MET A 69 -7.25 -44.96 -9.68
C MET A 69 -8.67 -45.32 -10.11
N GLY A 70 -9.67 -44.95 -9.30
CA GLY A 70 -11.09 -45.15 -9.61
C GLY A 70 -11.55 -44.35 -10.82
N MET A 71 -11.18 -43.06 -10.89
CA MET A 71 -11.52 -42.14 -12.00
C MET A 71 -10.90 -42.59 -13.33
N MET A 72 -9.62 -42.98 -13.31
CA MET A 72 -8.92 -43.46 -14.49
C MET A 72 -9.19 -44.94 -14.81
N GLN A 73 -9.91 -45.66 -13.95
CA GLN A 73 -10.12 -47.11 -14.01
C GLN A 73 -8.81 -47.88 -14.27
N SER A 74 -7.75 -47.50 -13.55
CA SER A 74 -6.40 -48.05 -13.75
C SER A 74 -5.68 -48.32 -12.44
N ASN A 75 -4.64 -49.16 -12.49
CA ASN A 75 -3.79 -49.44 -11.34
C ASN A 75 -2.74 -48.35 -11.11
N LEU A 76 -2.27 -48.24 -9.86
CA LEU A 76 -1.30 -47.23 -9.43
C LEU A 76 0.03 -47.34 -10.21
N LYS A 77 0.50 -48.56 -10.48
CA LYS A 77 1.74 -48.80 -11.23
C LYS A 77 1.72 -48.11 -12.61
N LYS A 78 0.61 -48.23 -13.34
CA LYS A 78 0.44 -47.63 -14.65
C LYS A 78 0.31 -46.11 -14.55
N ILE A 79 -0.42 -45.60 -13.54
CA ILE A 79 -0.55 -44.17 -13.30
C ILE A 79 0.83 -43.56 -13.01
N HIS A 80 1.60 -44.15 -12.09
CA HIS A 80 2.96 -43.70 -11.75
C HIS A 80 3.91 -43.72 -12.96
N HIS A 81 3.85 -44.75 -13.80
CA HIS A 81 4.68 -44.79 -15.02
C HIS A 81 4.34 -43.65 -15.99
N GLU A 82 3.06 -43.31 -16.12
CA GLU A 82 2.56 -42.31 -17.08
C GLU A 82 2.72 -40.89 -16.52
N GLN A 83 2.64 -40.74 -15.20
CA GLN A 83 3.07 -39.56 -14.45
C GLN A 83 4.54 -39.23 -14.77
N GLY A 84 5.44 -40.22 -14.74
CA GLY A 84 6.84 -40.02 -15.10
C GLY A 84 7.05 -39.51 -16.54
N LYS A 85 6.14 -39.81 -17.47
CA LYS A 85 6.17 -39.20 -18.82
C LYS A 85 5.75 -37.74 -18.82
N LEU A 86 4.72 -37.39 -18.04
CA LEU A 86 4.27 -36.01 -17.87
C LEU A 86 5.35 -35.16 -17.19
N GLU A 87 6.04 -35.72 -16.20
CA GLU A 87 7.20 -35.09 -15.55
C GLU A 87 8.34 -34.92 -16.55
N GLY A 88 8.71 -35.98 -17.27
CA GLY A 88 9.84 -35.96 -18.21
C GLY A 88 9.67 -34.99 -19.38
N ILE A 89 8.43 -34.76 -19.84
CA ILE A 89 8.14 -33.79 -20.92
C ILE A 89 7.83 -32.38 -20.39
N GLY A 90 7.81 -32.19 -19.07
CA GLY A 90 7.60 -30.87 -18.43
C GLY A 90 6.16 -30.40 -18.33
N LEU A 91 5.17 -31.32 -18.34
CA LEU A 91 3.75 -31.01 -18.14
C LEU A 91 3.29 -31.13 -16.67
N LEU A 92 4.08 -31.79 -15.83
CA LEU A 92 3.76 -32.02 -14.43
C LEU A 92 5.01 -31.82 -13.57
N LYS A 93 4.86 -31.12 -12.45
CA LYS A 93 5.82 -31.12 -11.34
C LYS A 93 5.17 -31.76 -10.13
N VAL A 94 5.97 -32.51 -9.39
CA VAL A 94 5.52 -33.25 -8.22
C VAL A 94 6.33 -32.79 -7.02
N TYR A 95 5.63 -32.36 -5.97
CA TYR A 95 6.24 -32.04 -4.68
C TYR A 95 5.71 -33.01 -3.64
N ILE A 96 6.54 -33.29 -2.64
CA ILE A 96 6.15 -34.07 -1.46
C ILE A 96 6.33 -33.20 -0.22
N ARG A 97 5.30 -33.13 0.62
CA ARG A 97 5.35 -32.52 1.93
C ARG A 97 5.26 -33.64 2.96
N GLU A 98 6.30 -33.80 3.76
CA GLU A 98 6.32 -34.74 4.88
C GLU A 98 6.05 -33.97 6.19
N SER A 99 5.02 -34.37 6.92
CA SER A 99 4.74 -33.85 8.27
C SER A 99 5.63 -34.54 9.32
N GLU A 100 5.82 -33.92 10.49
CA GLU A 100 6.55 -34.50 11.63
C GLU A 100 5.99 -35.88 12.06
N GLN A 101 4.72 -36.15 11.77
CA GLN A 101 4.03 -37.42 12.03
C GLN A 101 4.18 -38.47 10.91
N LYS A 102 5.08 -38.25 9.92
CA LYS A 102 5.28 -39.11 8.73
C LYS A 102 4.06 -39.24 7.81
N GLU A 103 3.11 -38.33 7.91
CA GLU A 103 2.06 -38.19 6.89
C GLU A 103 2.66 -37.51 5.66
N ARG A 104 2.59 -38.19 4.52
CA ARG A 104 3.06 -37.71 3.22
C ARG A 104 1.90 -37.12 2.46
N MET A 105 2.06 -35.91 1.94
CA MET A 105 1.10 -35.28 1.04
C MET A 105 1.80 -34.94 -0.27
N PHE A 106 1.18 -35.32 -1.38
CA PHE A 106 1.67 -34.99 -2.72
C PHE A 106 1.02 -33.71 -3.23
N ILE A 107 1.79 -32.89 -3.93
CA ILE A 107 1.27 -31.71 -4.64
C ILE A 107 1.63 -31.89 -6.11
N TYR A 108 0.60 -32.05 -6.94
CA TYR A 108 0.71 -32.16 -8.39
C TYR A 108 0.50 -30.80 -9.02
N GLU A 109 1.60 -30.14 -9.39
CA GLU A 109 1.58 -28.86 -10.10
C GLU A 109 1.54 -29.09 -11.61
N LEU A 110 0.36 -28.87 -12.21
CA LEU A 110 0.17 -28.87 -13.65
C LEU A 110 0.86 -27.66 -14.29
N LEU A 111 1.67 -27.94 -15.29
CA LEU A 111 2.30 -26.95 -16.13
C LEU A 111 1.53 -26.84 -17.45
N PRO A 112 1.30 -25.62 -17.97
CA PRO A 112 0.72 -25.45 -19.30
C PRO A 112 1.66 -26.01 -20.37
N PRO A 113 1.13 -26.52 -21.49
CA PRO A 113 1.95 -26.91 -22.61
C PRO A 113 2.70 -25.69 -23.18
N LEU A 114 3.80 -25.96 -23.90
CA LEU A 114 4.51 -24.92 -24.65
C LEU A 114 3.58 -24.30 -25.69
N ARG A 115 3.81 -23.02 -25.99
CA ARG A 115 3.09 -22.37 -27.11
C ARG A 115 3.48 -23.06 -28.42
N PRO A 116 2.60 -23.07 -29.44
CA PRO A 116 2.89 -23.74 -30.69
C PRO A 116 4.22 -23.31 -31.33
N ASN A 117 4.55 -22.01 -31.31
CA ASN A 117 5.82 -21.50 -31.81
C ASN A 117 7.00 -22.08 -31.04
N GLU A 118 6.99 -22.03 -29.70
CA GLU A 118 8.03 -22.57 -28.84
C GLU A 118 8.19 -24.08 -29.03
N PHE A 119 7.09 -24.82 -29.20
CA PHE A 119 7.11 -26.25 -29.45
C PHE A 119 7.78 -26.60 -30.79
N PHE A 120 7.49 -25.86 -31.85
CA PHE A 120 8.09 -26.10 -33.17
C PHE A 120 9.52 -25.57 -33.29
N GLU A 121 9.90 -24.58 -32.49
CA GLU A 121 11.28 -24.08 -32.38
C GLU A 121 12.16 -24.98 -31.50
N ASP A 122 11.57 -25.74 -30.58
CA ASP A 122 12.30 -26.70 -29.75
C ASP A 122 13.00 -27.78 -30.60
N GLY A 123 14.31 -27.95 -30.36
CA GLY A 123 15.14 -28.85 -31.15
C GLY A 123 14.82 -30.34 -31.00
N MET A 124 14.20 -30.76 -29.89
CA MET A 124 13.90 -32.16 -29.61
C MET A 124 12.45 -32.52 -29.91
N LEU A 125 11.49 -31.80 -29.34
CA LEU A 125 10.06 -32.08 -29.44
C LEU A 125 9.57 -32.01 -30.89
N ASN A 126 10.05 -31.02 -31.64
CA ASN A 126 9.74 -30.86 -33.05
C ASN A 126 10.16 -32.10 -33.87
N VAL A 127 11.38 -32.58 -33.66
CA VAL A 127 11.93 -33.75 -34.36
C VAL A 127 11.22 -35.04 -33.93
N PHE A 128 10.97 -35.22 -32.63
CA PHE A 128 10.22 -36.36 -32.14
C PHE A 128 8.79 -36.41 -32.70
N LEU A 129 8.11 -35.26 -32.77
CA LEU A 129 6.78 -35.18 -33.35
C LEU A 129 6.82 -35.60 -34.82
N TYR A 130 7.75 -35.03 -35.61
CA TYR A 130 7.93 -35.40 -37.02
C TYR A 130 8.12 -36.91 -37.20
N ASN A 131 8.99 -37.52 -36.40
CA ASN A 131 9.26 -38.96 -36.45
C ASN A 131 8.04 -39.80 -36.07
N ARG A 132 7.17 -39.30 -35.20
CA ARG A 132 6.01 -40.02 -34.69
C ARG A 132 4.79 -39.94 -35.58
N VAL A 133 4.50 -38.76 -36.16
CA VAL A 133 3.31 -38.54 -36.99
C VAL A 133 3.58 -38.62 -38.49
N GLY A 134 4.85 -38.53 -38.90
CA GLY A 134 5.28 -38.53 -40.30
C GLY A 134 5.06 -37.20 -41.01
N LYS A 135 5.72 -37.06 -42.18
CA LYS A 135 5.83 -35.80 -42.93
C LYS A 135 4.50 -35.12 -43.23
N THR A 136 3.54 -35.85 -43.78
CA THR A 136 2.26 -35.28 -44.24
C THR A 136 1.45 -34.71 -43.07
N LYS A 137 1.32 -35.48 -41.98
CA LYS A 137 0.57 -35.04 -40.80
C LYS A 137 1.29 -33.90 -40.08
N TYR A 138 2.62 -33.97 -39.99
CA TYR A 138 3.43 -32.90 -39.42
C TYR A 138 3.24 -31.58 -40.18
N GLN A 139 3.27 -31.60 -41.52
CA GLN A 139 3.03 -30.40 -42.33
C GLN A 139 1.64 -29.80 -42.11
N GLN A 140 0.61 -30.65 -42.00
CA GLN A 140 -0.75 -30.19 -41.66
C GLN A 140 -0.81 -29.53 -40.28
N LEU A 141 -0.17 -30.13 -39.27
CA LEU A 141 -0.11 -29.57 -37.92
C LEU A 141 0.64 -28.24 -37.89
N ARG A 142 1.78 -28.16 -38.58
CA ARG A 142 2.54 -26.92 -38.69
C ARG A 142 1.72 -25.84 -39.39
N GLN A 143 1.07 -26.17 -40.51
CA GLN A 143 0.22 -25.23 -41.23
C GLN A 143 -0.96 -24.73 -40.38
N PHE A 144 -1.57 -25.60 -39.58
CA PHE A 144 -2.66 -25.24 -38.67
C PHE A 144 -2.26 -24.19 -37.63
N TYR A 145 -1.02 -24.24 -37.13
CA TYR A 145 -0.50 -23.30 -36.13
C TYR A 145 0.30 -22.13 -36.73
N THR A 146 0.37 -22.01 -38.05
CA THR A 146 1.02 -20.88 -38.74
C THR A 146 0.00 -20.00 -39.43
N HIS A 147 0.21 -18.68 -39.37
CA HIS A 147 -0.57 -17.71 -40.12
C HIS A 147 0.37 -16.75 -40.88
N PRO A 148 -0.11 -16.09 -41.95
CA PRO A 148 0.68 -15.07 -42.64
C PRO A 148 1.11 -13.96 -41.68
N SER A 149 2.34 -13.48 -41.84
CA SER A 149 2.81 -12.28 -41.14
C SER A 149 2.23 -11.02 -41.79
N VAL A 150 2.26 -9.91 -41.04
CA VAL A 150 2.00 -8.58 -41.61
C VAL A 150 3.04 -8.32 -42.71
N GLY A 151 2.58 -7.98 -43.92
CA GLY A 151 3.45 -7.79 -45.07
C GLY A 151 4.37 -6.57 -44.92
N GLU A 152 5.52 -6.60 -45.58
CA GLU A 152 6.56 -5.55 -45.50
C GLU A 152 6.07 -4.15 -45.92
N GLY A 153 4.96 -4.05 -46.66
CA GLY A 153 4.36 -2.77 -47.07
C GLY A 153 3.47 -2.11 -46.00
N ALA A 154 3.19 -2.77 -44.88
CA ALA A 154 2.36 -2.21 -43.81
C ALA A 154 3.22 -1.43 -42.81
N ARG A 155 2.80 -0.21 -42.48
CA ARG A 155 3.44 0.63 -41.46
C ARG A 155 2.61 0.61 -40.19
N GLU A 156 3.26 0.39 -39.05
CA GLU A 156 2.61 0.50 -37.74
C GLU A 156 2.24 1.96 -37.44
N ILE A 157 0.97 2.20 -37.10
CA ILE A 157 0.42 3.51 -36.72
C ILE A 157 -0.20 3.49 -35.31
N THR A 158 0.16 2.50 -34.50
CA THR A 158 -0.31 2.33 -33.12
C THR A 158 0.08 3.55 -32.28
N ARG A 159 -0.87 4.13 -31.55
CA ARG A 159 -0.58 5.25 -30.66
C ARG A 159 -0.02 4.73 -29.33
N PRO A 160 1.06 5.32 -28.81
CA PRO A 160 1.63 4.95 -27.50
C PRO A 160 0.70 5.42 -26.37
N PHE A 161 0.87 4.83 -25.17
CA PHE A 161 -0.03 5.02 -24.03
C PHE A 161 -0.23 6.50 -23.66
N ASN A 162 0.87 7.25 -23.61
CA ASN A 162 0.89 8.67 -23.23
C ASN A 162 0.18 9.60 -24.24
N HIS A 163 -0.06 9.16 -25.48
CA HIS A 163 -0.87 9.93 -26.44
C HIS A 163 -2.37 9.77 -26.22
N ALA A 164 -2.81 8.66 -25.61
CA ALA A 164 -4.22 8.35 -25.38
C ALA A 164 -4.67 8.70 -23.96
N PHE A 165 -3.77 8.60 -22.98
CA PHE A 165 -4.06 8.81 -21.56
C PHE A 165 -3.16 9.90 -21.02
N ALA A 166 -3.74 11.02 -20.58
CA ALA A 166 -3.00 12.02 -19.83
C ALA A 166 -2.54 11.42 -18.48
N SER A 167 -1.31 11.70 -18.07
CA SER A 167 -0.89 11.50 -16.69
C SER A 167 -1.89 12.26 -15.81
N PHE A 168 -2.48 11.58 -14.84
CA PHE A 168 -3.34 12.23 -13.87
C PHE A 168 -2.61 13.41 -13.23
N GLN A 169 -3.34 14.46 -12.88
CA GLN A 169 -2.71 15.60 -12.22
C GLN A 169 -2.03 15.10 -10.93
N PRO A 170 -0.81 15.59 -10.60
CA PRO A 170 -0.12 15.24 -9.36
C PRO A 170 -0.97 15.47 -8.11
N SER A 171 -2.05 16.25 -8.20
CA SER A 171 -3.01 16.44 -7.10
C SER A 171 -3.91 15.23 -6.83
N GLU A 172 -4.21 14.41 -7.83
CA GLU A 172 -5.22 13.34 -7.80
C GLU A 172 -4.65 11.98 -7.38
N TRP A 173 -3.35 11.74 -7.58
CA TRP A 173 -2.68 10.53 -7.08
C TRP A 173 -2.28 10.72 -5.63
N LYS A 174 -3.01 10.10 -4.70
CA LYS A 174 -2.53 9.85 -3.35
C LYS A 174 -2.46 8.35 -3.17
N MET A 175 -1.25 7.81 -3.12
CA MET A 175 -1.04 6.44 -2.64
C MET A 175 -1.38 6.46 -1.15
N THR A 176 -2.59 6.02 -0.79
CA THR A 176 -2.95 5.86 0.62
C THR A 176 -2.33 4.55 1.12
N PRO A 177 -2.00 4.45 2.42
CA PRO A 177 -1.54 3.18 3.01
C PRO A 177 -2.49 2.01 2.69
N ASP A 178 -3.80 2.28 2.72
CA ASP A 178 -4.84 1.30 2.36
C ASP A 178 -4.76 0.84 0.88
N MET A 179 -4.37 1.71 -0.06
CA MET A 179 -4.17 1.33 -1.47
C MET A 179 -2.89 0.52 -1.65
N GLU A 180 -1.83 0.85 -0.91
CA GLU A 180 -0.57 0.11 -0.94
C GLU A 180 -0.72 -1.30 -0.37
N GLU A 181 -1.43 -1.44 0.76
CA GLU A 181 -1.77 -2.74 1.34
C GLU A 181 -2.67 -3.58 0.41
N ALA A 182 -3.61 -2.95 -0.30
CA ALA A 182 -4.48 -3.65 -1.26
C ALA A 182 -3.78 -4.06 -2.56
N MET A 183 -2.70 -3.37 -2.96
CA MET A 183 -1.94 -3.67 -4.18
C MET A 183 -0.81 -4.66 -3.94
N ASN A 184 -0.31 -4.77 -2.71
CA ASN A 184 0.71 -5.75 -2.36
C ASN A 184 0.07 -7.13 -2.25
N LEU A 185 0.66 -8.08 -2.97
CA LEU A 185 0.27 -9.48 -2.86
C LEU A 185 0.85 -10.03 -1.54
N PRO A 186 0.08 -10.77 -0.72
CA PRO A 186 0.64 -11.41 0.47
C PRO A 186 1.74 -12.40 0.06
N GLU A 187 2.77 -12.57 0.90
CA GLU A 187 4.00 -13.33 0.56
C GLU A 187 3.74 -14.77 0.09
N ASP A 188 2.66 -15.41 0.57
CA ASP A 188 2.28 -16.80 0.23
C ASP A 188 1.36 -16.92 -1.00
N TYR A 189 1.04 -15.81 -1.68
CA TYR A 189 0.09 -15.78 -2.78
C TYR A 189 0.77 -15.45 -4.10
N GLU A 190 0.25 -16.01 -5.19
CA GLU A 190 0.71 -15.75 -6.56
C GLU A 190 -0.48 -15.25 -7.38
N THR A 191 -0.28 -14.21 -8.21
CA THR A 191 -1.30 -13.79 -9.17
C THR A 191 -1.40 -14.81 -10.29
N ALA A 192 -2.61 -15.16 -10.70
CA ALA A 192 -2.83 -15.98 -11.88
C ALA A 192 -2.19 -15.30 -13.11
N SER A 193 -1.30 -16.01 -13.78
CA SER A 193 -0.70 -15.57 -15.04
C SER A 193 -1.30 -16.38 -16.19
N VAL A 194 -1.51 -15.72 -17.34
CA VAL A 194 -2.00 -16.36 -18.57
C VAL A 194 -1.16 -15.90 -19.74
N GLY A 195 -0.15 -16.70 -20.06
CA GLY A 195 0.83 -16.33 -21.07
C GLY A 195 1.57 -15.03 -20.78
N GLN A 196 2.37 -14.60 -21.75
CA GLN A 196 2.96 -13.27 -21.80
C GLN A 196 2.20 -12.44 -22.82
N ALA A 197 1.60 -11.34 -22.38
CA ALA A 197 1.04 -10.31 -23.24
C ALA A 197 2.10 -9.21 -23.47
N PRO A 198 2.19 -8.65 -24.69
CA PRO A 198 3.08 -7.52 -24.92
C PRO A 198 2.70 -6.34 -24.01
N SER A 199 3.70 -5.69 -23.42
CA SER A 199 3.50 -4.52 -22.58
C SER A 199 3.08 -3.31 -23.42
N TYR A 200 2.40 -2.34 -22.80
CA TYR A 200 2.14 -1.06 -23.44
C TYR A 200 3.44 -0.24 -23.56
N THR A 201 3.54 0.56 -24.62
CA THR A 201 4.69 1.42 -24.87
C THR A 201 4.42 2.86 -24.43
N VAL A 202 5.45 3.49 -23.88
CA VAL A 202 5.52 4.93 -23.58
C VAL A 202 6.61 5.52 -24.46
N THR A 203 6.37 6.69 -25.07
CA THR A 203 7.36 7.33 -25.96
C THR A 203 8.66 7.62 -25.22
N GLU A 204 9.76 7.66 -25.99
CA GLU A 204 11.07 8.01 -25.44
C GLU A 204 11.17 9.49 -25.06
N GLU A 205 10.37 10.35 -25.69
CA GLU A 205 10.32 11.80 -25.41
C GLU A 205 9.86 12.16 -23.99
N VAL A 206 9.28 11.20 -23.24
CA VAL A 206 8.87 11.45 -21.86
C VAL A 206 10.08 11.64 -20.93
N PHE A 207 11.22 11.02 -21.26
CA PHE A 207 12.37 11.00 -20.37
C PHE A 207 13.70 11.14 -21.12
N ASP A 208 14.44 12.19 -20.77
CA ASP A 208 15.77 12.43 -21.32
C ASP A 208 16.81 11.50 -20.69
N PHE A 209 17.08 10.39 -21.38
CA PHE A 209 18.10 9.42 -20.97
C PHE A 209 19.52 9.95 -21.12
N GLU A 210 19.78 10.90 -22.00
CA GLU A 210 21.12 11.46 -22.17
C GLU A 210 21.50 12.28 -20.95
N LEU A 211 20.59 13.15 -20.49
CA LEU A 211 20.76 13.91 -19.26
C LEU A 211 20.81 13.02 -18.01
N PHE A 212 19.94 12.00 -17.95
CA PHE A 212 19.93 11.03 -16.86
C PHE A 212 21.27 10.29 -16.76
N LEU A 213 21.81 9.76 -17.87
CA LEU A 213 23.08 9.04 -17.91
C LEU A 213 24.29 9.95 -17.69
N ALA A 214 24.19 11.24 -18.02
CA ALA A 214 25.26 12.21 -17.82
C ALA A 214 25.52 12.52 -16.33
N GLY A 215 24.48 12.52 -15.49
CA GLY A 215 24.64 12.73 -14.05
C GLY A 215 24.97 11.47 -13.24
N LEU A 216 24.96 10.28 -13.87
CA LEU A 216 25.39 9.04 -13.23
C LEU A 216 26.90 8.86 -13.36
N SER A 217 27.59 8.75 -12.22
CA SER A 217 28.99 8.32 -12.22
C SER A 217 29.08 6.80 -12.37
N GLU A 218 29.97 6.32 -13.25
CA GLU A 218 30.19 4.88 -13.46
C GLU A 218 30.69 4.16 -12.18
N THR A 219 31.19 4.91 -11.21
CA THR A 219 31.63 4.41 -9.90
C THR A 219 30.49 4.14 -8.93
N MET A 220 29.31 4.75 -9.12
CA MET A 220 28.15 4.50 -8.25
C MET A 220 27.08 3.65 -8.93
N ILE A 221 26.84 3.83 -10.23
CA ILE A 221 25.90 2.99 -11.00
C ILE A 221 26.56 2.58 -12.31
N PRO A 222 26.89 1.29 -12.49
CA PRO A 222 27.36 0.80 -13.77
C PRO A 222 26.27 0.96 -14.83
N ARG A 223 26.64 1.48 -16.01
CA ARG A 223 25.70 1.59 -17.14
C ARG A 223 25.11 0.25 -17.57
N LYS A 224 25.82 -0.85 -17.28
CA LYS A 224 25.38 -2.23 -17.53
C LYS A 224 24.18 -2.64 -16.66
N SER A 225 24.02 -2.02 -15.51
CA SER A 225 22.91 -2.28 -14.58
C SER A 225 21.58 -1.73 -15.08
N ILE A 226 21.62 -0.78 -16.01
CA ILE A 226 20.44 -0.21 -16.67
C ILE A 226 20.10 -1.09 -17.89
N THR A 227 19.43 -2.20 -17.62
CA THR A 227 18.91 -3.08 -18.67
C THR A 227 17.71 -2.45 -19.39
N GLN A 228 17.29 -3.04 -20.51
CA GLN A 228 16.11 -2.57 -21.26
C GLN A 228 14.85 -2.52 -20.37
N ASP A 229 14.65 -3.52 -19.52
CA ASP A 229 13.50 -3.60 -18.61
C ASP A 229 13.53 -2.48 -17.56
N VAL A 230 14.72 -2.15 -17.04
CA VAL A 230 14.92 -1.03 -16.11
C VAL A 230 14.64 0.30 -16.82
N ARG A 231 15.13 0.46 -18.06
CA ARG A 231 14.88 1.64 -18.90
C ARG A 231 13.40 1.85 -19.14
N GLU A 232 12.65 0.79 -19.45
CA GLU A 232 11.20 0.86 -19.59
C GLU A 232 10.49 1.20 -18.27
N SER A 233 10.96 0.65 -17.15
CA SER A 233 10.43 0.95 -15.82
C SER A 233 10.64 2.43 -15.45
N ILE A 234 11.83 2.98 -15.74
CA ILE A 234 12.14 4.40 -15.54
C ILE A 234 11.19 5.30 -16.35
N LYS A 235 10.95 5.00 -17.63
CA LYS A 235 10.00 5.76 -18.47
C LYS A 235 8.61 5.77 -17.84
N LYS A 236 8.12 4.61 -17.42
CA LYS A 236 6.79 4.45 -16.80
C LYS A 236 6.68 5.25 -15.50
N LEU A 237 7.72 5.23 -14.65
CA LEU A 237 7.74 5.94 -13.37
C LEU A 237 7.89 7.45 -13.53
N SER A 238 8.73 7.91 -14.46
CA SER A 238 8.84 9.32 -14.79
C SER A 238 7.52 9.87 -15.32
N TYR A 239 6.84 9.13 -16.20
CA TYR A 239 5.51 9.52 -16.68
C TYR A 239 4.46 9.56 -15.56
N LEU A 240 4.47 8.57 -14.67
CA LEU A 240 3.46 8.41 -13.62
C LEU A 240 3.59 9.47 -12.51
N TYR A 241 4.81 9.66 -12.00
CA TYR A 241 5.08 10.53 -10.85
C TYR A 241 5.59 11.92 -11.27
N GLY A 242 5.87 12.14 -12.55
CA GLY A 242 6.46 13.40 -13.04
C GLY A 242 7.91 13.60 -12.59
N ILE A 243 8.65 12.52 -12.36
CA ILE A 243 10.03 12.57 -11.87
C ILE A 243 10.95 13.02 -13.00
N ASP A 244 11.70 14.09 -12.76
CA ASP A 244 12.68 14.64 -13.69
C ASP A 244 13.97 13.78 -13.78
N PRO A 245 14.76 13.92 -14.86
CA PRO A 245 15.98 13.13 -15.06
C PRO A 245 17.00 13.20 -13.92
N ILE A 246 17.07 14.32 -13.19
CA ILE A 246 18.05 14.51 -12.11
C ILE A 246 17.52 13.82 -10.84
N SER A 247 16.26 14.06 -10.48
CA SER A 247 15.60 13.39 -9.35
C SER A 247 15.56 11.87 -9.51
N MET A 248 15.40 11.38 -10.76
CA MET A 248 15.41 9.94 -11.05
C MET A 248 16.76 9.29 -10.73
N GLN A 249 17.87 10.03 -10.78
CA GLN A 249 19.18 9.50 -10.36
C GLN A 249 19.15 9.11 -8.89
N HIS A 250 18.59 9.95 -8.03
CA HIS A 250 18.44 9.64 -6.60
C HIS A 250 17.56 8.41 -6.38
N VAL A 251 16.46 8.29 -7.11
CA VAL A 251 15.56 7.12 -7.04
C VAL A 251 16.29 5.83 -7.42
N VAL A 252 17.07 5.85 -8.50
CA VAL A 252 17.84 4.69 -8.97
C VAL A 252 18.98 4.35 -7.99
N MET A 253 19.63 5.36 -7.39
CA MET A 253 20.64 5.18 -6.35
C MET A 253 20.08 4.48 -5.10
N THR A 254 18.82 4.74 -4.74
CA THR A 254 18.17 4.07 -3.61
C THR A 254 17.73 2.64 -3.97
N ALA A 255 17.51 2.36 -5.25
CA ALA A 255 16.99 1.07 -5.72
C ALA A 255 18.09 0.04 -6.09
N ILE A 256 19.36 0.43 -6.12
CA ILE A 256 20.46 -0.47 -6.46
C ILE A 256 20.84 -1.36 -5.27
N ASN A 257 20.95 -2.66 -5.50
CA ASN A 257 21.37 -3.62 -4.47
C ASN A 257 22.91 -3.72 -4.40
N GLU A 258 23.44 -4.38 -3.36
CA GLU A 258 24.88 -4.63 -3.15
C GLU A 258 25.58 -5.37 -4.31
N GLN A 259 24.80 -5.97 -5.22
CA GLN A 259 25.26 -6.73 -6.39
C GLN A 259 25.17 -5.92 -7.70
N ASP A 260 24.98 -4.60 -7.63
CA ASP A 260 24.79 -3.69 -8.77
C ASP A 260 23.59 -4.04 -9.67
N THR A 261 22.60 -4.77 -9.16
CA THR A 261 21.37 -5.12 -9.90
C THR A 261 20.19 -4.27 -9.44
N ILE A 262 19.41 -3.76 -10.39
CA ILE A 262 18.20 -2.97 -10.14
C ILE A 262 16.97 -3.81 -10.49
N THR A 263 16.08 -4.05 -9.51
CA THR A 263 14.79 -4.73 -9.76
C THR A 263 13.68 -3.72 -9.99
N ALA A 264 12.69 -4.08 -10.82
CA ALA A 264 11.55 -3.20 -11.10
C ALA A 264 10.70 -2.89 -9.85
N GLU A 265 10.65 -3.81 -8.89
CA GLU A 265 9.97 -3.64 -7.61
C GLU A 265 10.70 -2.65 -6.70
N ALA A 266 12.02 -2.77 -6.57
CA ALA A 266 12.83 -1.83 -5.79
C ALA A 266 12.73 -0.41 -6.36
N LEU A 267 12.77 -0.28 -7.69
CA LEU A 267 12.62 1.01 -8.36
C LEU A 267 11.22 1.61 -8.15
N ARG A 268 10.16 0.80 -8.18
CA ARG A 268 8.79 1.24 -7.86
C ARG A 268 8.68 1.75 -6.43
N LYS A 269 9.23 1.01 -5.46
CA LYS A 269 9.22 1.40 -4.05
C LYS A 269 9.98 2.69 -3.83
N ALA A 270 11.21 2.79 -4.34
CA ALA A 270 12.03 4.00 -4.24
C ALA A 270 11.35 5.22 -4.89
N ALA A 271 10.67 5.06 -6.02
CA ALA A 271 9.93 6.14 -6.66
C ALA A 271 8.70 6.56 -5.85
N SER A 272 7.98 5.60 -5.25
CA SER A 272 6.86 5.88 -4.35
C SER A 272 7.33 6.64 -3.11
N ASP A 273 8.40 6.18 -2.46
CA ASP A 273 9.00 6.81 -1.29
C ASP A 273 9.48 8.24 -1.63
N TRP A 274 10.17 8.42 -2.75
CA TRP A 274 10.58 9.74 -3.24
C TRP A 274 9.37 10.67 -3.44
N TYR A 275 8.29 10.16 -4.05
CA TYR A 275 7.09 10.95 -4.29
C TYR A 275 6.38 11.34 -2.99
N GLN A 276 6.32 10.41 -2.02
CA GLN A 276 5.79 10.69 -0.69
C GLN A 276 6.62 11.76 0.01
N ILE A 277 7.95 11.66 -0.04
CA ILE A 277 8.88 12.60 0.60
C ILE A 277 8.85 13.97 -0.07
N GLU A 278 8.86 14.08 -1.39
CA GLU A 278 8.84 15.38 -2.09
C GLU A 278 7.51 16.12 -1.85
N ARG A 279 6.41 15.36 -1.74
CA ARG A 279 5.08 15.92 -1.50
C ARG A 279 4.77 16.21 -0.03
N SER A 280 5.35 15.44 0.90
CA SER A 280 5.29 15.74 2.34
C SER A 280 6.38 16.73 2.79
N GLY A 281 7.47 16.85 2.03
CA GLY A 281 8.63 17.69 2.28
C GLY A 281 8.42 19.15 1.89
N LYS A 282 7.48 19.46 1.01
CA LYS A 282 6.91 20.81 0.91
C LYS A 282 5.98 21.02 2.09
N LEU A 283 6.56 21.34 3.26
CA LEU A 283 5.85 22.03 4.34
C LEU A 283 5.00 23.10 3.66
N PRO A 284 3.66 23.01 3.73
CA PRO A 284 2.84 23.95 3.03
C PRO A 284 3.22 25.35 3.48
N GLU A 285 3.38 26.30 2.55
CA GLU A 285 3.50 27.74 2.85
C GLU A 285 2.35 28.25 3.75
N LEU A 286 1.34 27.41 4.04
CA LEU A 286 0.24 27.63 4.97
C LEU A 286 0.71 27.98 6.39
N ILE A 287 1.81 27.41 6.92
CA ILE A 287 2.21 27.66 8.32
C ILE A 287 2.72 29.10 8.52
N ASP A 288 3.20 29.74 7.46
CA ASP A 288 3.68 31.12 7.48
C ASP A 288 2.59 32.14 7.10
N LYS A 289 1.38 31.69 6.75
CA LYS A 289 0.26 32.58 6.41
C LYS A 289 -0.34 33.18 7.68
N THR A 290 -0.61 34.48 7.65
CA THR A 290 -1.40 35.19 8.66
C THR A 290 -2.88 35.23 8.27
N GLN A 291 -3.78 35.47 9.21
CA GLN A 291 -5.22 35.52 8.91
C GLN A 291 -5.54 36.58 7.85
N PRO A 292 -6.37 36.26 6.83
CA PRO A 292 -6.68 37.19 5.76
C PRO A 292 -7.39 38.44 6.30
N VAL A 293 -7.03 39.61 5.74
CA VAL A 293 -7.51 40.93 6.20
C VAL A 293 -9.04 41.05 6.26
N ARG A 294 -9.77 40.30 5.42
CA ARG A 294 -11.25 40.27 5.41
C ARG A 294 -11.87 39.61 6.65
N LEU A 295 -11.13 38.72 7.31
CA LEU A 295 -11.57 38.01 8.51
C LEU A 295 -10.99 38.63 9.79
N ARG A 296 -10.18 39.69 9.67
CA ARG A 296 -9.69 40.47 10.80
C ARG A 296 -10.78 41.42 11.26
N GLU A 297 -11.03 41.46 12.56
CA GLU A 297 -11.99 42.39 13.12
C GLU A 297 -11.35 43.79 13.16
N ASN A 298 -11.86 44.72 12.34
CA ASN A 298 -11.47 46.12 12.42
C ASN A 298 -11.95 46.70 13.77
N LYS A 299 -11.04 47.38 14.48
CA LYS A 299 -11.28 48.06 15.77
C LYS A 299 -12.62 48.79 15.78
N ALA A 300 -13.64 48.17 16.36
CA ALA A 300 -14.87 48.82 16.74
C ALA A 300 -15.47 48.14 17.97
N GLU A 301 -15.51 48.93 19.03
CA GLU A 301 -16.40 48.87 20.19
C GLU A 301 -16.04 47.98 21.39
N LYS A 302 -15.56 48.71 22.41
CA LYS A 302 -15.46 48.47 23.87
C LYS A 302 -16.05 47.16 24.41
N GLU A 303 -15.17 46.20 24.65
CA GLU A 303 -15.24 45.19 25.72
C GLU A 303 -13.78 44.80 26.06
N ASP A 304 -13.46 44.56 27.34
CA ASP A 304 -12.15 44.23 27.93
C ASP A 304 -10.89 44.50 27.09
N SER A 305 -10.10 45.52 27.50
CA SER A 305 -8.85 45.91 26.83
C SER A 305 -7.87 44.74 26.61
N LEU A 306 -7.93 43.73 27.48
CA LEU A 306 -7.09 42.53 27.48
C LEU A 306 -7.46 41.52 26.39
N ASN A 307 -8.74 41.23 26.22
CA ASN A 307 -9.20 40.25 25.24
C ASN A 307 -9.03 40.81 23.82
N THR A 308 -9.22 42.12 23.66
CA THR A 308 -9.08 42.79 22.36
C THR A 308 -7.61 42.82 21.89
N GLU A 309 -6.65 42.98 22.79
CA GLU A 309 -5.21 42.94 22.45
C GLU A 309 -4.76 41.52 22.07
N LEU A 310 -5.22 40.49 22.79
CA LEU A 310 -4.89 39.10 22.51
C LEU A 310 -5.45 38.62 21.16
N ILE A 311 -6.69 39.00 20.84
CA ILE A 311 -7.30 38.70 19.53
C ILE A 311 -6.42 39.29 18.42
N ALA A 312 -6.09 40.58 18.50
CA ALA A 312 -5.26 41.25 17.48
C ALA A 312 -3.88 40.60 17.28
N GLN A 313 -3.27 40.08 18.35
CA GLN A 313 -2.00 39.35 18.27
C GLN A 313 -2.16 38.01 17.54
N LEU A 314 -3.18 37.21 17.90
CA LEU A 314 -3.44 35.91 17.27
C LEU A 314 -3.88 36.02 15.80
N GLU A 315 -4.45 37.16 15.38
CA GLU A 315 -4.77 37.43 13.97
C GLU A 315 -3.52 37.81 13.13
N THR A 316 -2.50 38.39 13.78
CA THR A 316 -1.33 38.98 13.11
C THR A 316 -0.12 38.03 13.09
N ILE A 317 -0.02 37.12 14.05
CA ILE A 317 1.07 36.15 14.16
C ILE A 317 0.78 34.92 13.29
N SER A 318 1.81 34.33 12.69
CA SER A 318 1.70 33.05 11.98
C SER A 318 1.82 31.86 12.95
N PRO A 319 1.15 30.72 12.74
CA PRO A 319 1.26 29.53 13.59
C PRO A 319 2.69 29.08 13.92
N ARG A 320 3.63 29.19 12.97
CA ARG A 320 5.05 28.90 13.20
C ARG A 320 5.67 29.84 14.24
N LYS A 321 5.49 31.15 14.06
CA LYS A 321 5.99 32.18 14.99
C LYS A 321 5.35 32.06 16.37
N LEU A 322 4.07 31.72 16.45
CA LEU A 322 3.41 31.50 17.75
C LEU A 322 4.07 30.36 18.54
N LEU A 323 4.39 29.24 17.87
CA LEU A 323 5.12 28.15 18.52
C LEU A 323 6.54 28.55 18.93
N GLN A 324 7.20 29.37 18.12
CA GLN A 324 8.53 29.90 18.43
C GLN A 324 8.49 30.85 19.64
N ASP A 325 7.47 31.70 19.73
CA ASP A 325 7.27 32.64 20.84
C ASP A 325 6.94 31.90 22.16
N ILE A 326 6.22 30.79 22.07
CA ILE A 326 5.89 29.92 23.21
C ILE A 326 7.13 29.15 23.72
N ALA A 327 8.10 28.88 22.84
CA ALA A 327 9.31 28.12 23.13
C ALA A 327 10.56 29.00 23.35
N ASP A 328 10.36 30.25 23.82
CA ASP A 328 11.41 31.24 24.10
C ASP A 328 12.42 31.44 22.93
N GLY A 329 11.93 31.43 21.69
CA GLY A 329 12.71 31.73 20.49
C GLY A 329 13.39 30.52 19.83
N THR A 330 13.27 29.32 20.40
CA THR A 330 13.80 28.08 19.79
C THR A 330 12.97 27.65 18.59
N GLU A 331 13.61 27.08 17.55
CA GLU A 331 12.88 26.58 16.39
C GLU A 331 11.96 25.42 16.80
N PRO A 332 10.66 25.45 16.44
CA PRO A 332 9.74 24.38 16.78
C PRO A 332 10.15 23.05 16.15
N SER A 333 9.83 21.93 16.81
CA SER A 333 10.09 20.60 16.27
C SER A 333 9.40 20.41 14.91
N LYS A 334 10.09 19.76 13.96
CA LYS A 334 9.53 19.42 12.64
C LYS A 334 8.23 18.62 12.76
N ALA A 335 8.12 17.76 13.79
CA ALA A 335 6.91 16.98 14.06
C ALA A 335 5.72 17.88 14.43
N ASP A 336 5.94 18.92 15.23
CA ASP A 336 4.89 19.85 15.67
C ASP A 336 4.42 20.73 14.52
N LEU A 337 5.35 21.19 13.69
CA LEU A 337 5.06 21.95 12.46
C LEU A 337 4.23 21.10 11.47
N GLN A 338 4.56 19.82 11.32
CA GLN A 338 3.83 18.91 10.44
C GLN A 338 2.40 18.66 10.96
N ILE A 339 2.22 18.44 12.27
CA ILE A 339 0.88 18.28 12.86
C ILE A 339 -0.01 19.49 12.56
N ILE A 340 0.53 20.70 12.68
CA ILE A 340 -0.21 21.95 12.42
C ILE A 340 -0.51 22.11 10.93
N ALA A 341 0.46 21.84 10.06
CA ALA A 341 0.25 21.88 8.61
C ALA A 341 -0.84 20.90 8.16
N ASP A 342 -0.79 19.66 8.65
CA ASP A 342 -1.77 18.62 8.34
C ASP A 342 -3.17 19.10 8.75
N ILE A 343 -3.32 19.66 9.96
CA ILE A 343 -4.60 20.15 10.46
C ILE A 343 -5.12 21.33 9.64
N MET A 344 -4.26 22.29 9.29
CA MET A 344 -4.64 23.44 8.45
C MET A 344 -5.09 22.98 7.06
N PHE A 345 -4.42 21.98 6.49
CA PHE A 345 -4.72 21.46 5.16
C PHE A 345 -6.00 20.59 5.14
N GLU A 346 -6.11 19.63 6.06
CA GLU A 346 -7.24 18.69 6.13
C GLU A 346 -8.54 19.39 6.53
N GLN A 347 -8.49 20.25 7.54
CA GLN A 347 -9.67 20.88 8.12
C GLN A 347 -9.98 22.26 7.52
N LYS A 348 -9.13 22.77 6.62
CA LYS A 348 -9.23 24.10 5.99
C LYS A 348 -9.45 25.22 7.02
N LEU A 349 -8.80 25.11 8.17
CA LEU A 349 -8.87 26.12 9.23
C LEU A 349 -8.01 27.33 8.85
N GLU A 350 -8.54 28.52 9.12
CA GLU A 350 -7.83 29.78 8.89
C GLU A 350 -6.68 29.93 9.91
N PRO A 351 -5.54 30.55 9.54
CA PRO A 351 -4.36 30.60 10.41
C PRO A 351 -4.61 31.20 11.80
N GLY A 352 -5.46 32.23 11.89
CA GLY A 352 -5.83 32.82 13.18
C GLY A 352 -6.62 31.87 14.09
N VAL A 353 -7.53 31.07 13.51
CA VAL A 353 -8.28 30.05 14.26
C VAL A 353 -7.34 28.94 14.73
N THR A 354 -6.37 28.55 13.90
CA THR A 354 -5.32 27.60 14.27
C THR A 354 -4.43 28.12 15.40
N ASN A 355 -4.10 29.41 15.43
CA ASN A 355 -3.38 30.01 16.55
C ASN A 355 -4.14 29.88 17.88
N VAL A 356 -5.45 30.11 17.88
CA VAL A 356 -6.30 29.90 19.07
C VAL A 356 -6.31 28.43 19.48
N LEU A 357 -6.36 27.51 18.52
CA LEU A 357 -6.34 26.08 18.78
C LEU A 357 -5.02 25.62 19.42
N ILE A 358 -3.89 26.07 18.86
CA ILE A 358 -2.55 25.78 19.40
C ILE A 358 -2.46 26.30 20.83
N TYR A 359 -2.86 27.55 21.02
CA TYR A 359 -2.85 28.20 22.32
C TYR A 359 -3.70 27.47 23.37
N TYR A 360 -4.92 27.06 22.99
CA TYR A 360 -5.82 26.29 23.86
C TYR A 360 -5.24 24.93 24.27
N VAL A 361 -4.68 24.19 23.31
CA VAL A 361 -4.15 22.85 23.60
C VAL A 361 -2.90 22.94 24.46
N MET A 362 -1.98 23.86 24.17
CA MET A 362 -0.74 24.04 24.97
C MET A 362 -1.05 24.34 26.44
N LEU A 363 -2.10 25.12 26.73
CA LEU A 363 -2.57 25.39 28.09
C LEU A 363 -3.12 24.14 28.79
N LYS A 364 -3.73 23.21 28.04
CA LYS A 364 -4.39 22.03 28.60
C LYS A 364 -3.46 20.87 28.87
N THR A 365 -2.40 20.75 28.09
CA THR A 365 -1.51 19.59 28.10
C THR A 365 -0.16 19.89 28.75
N ASP A 366 -0.05 21.02 29.47
CA ASP A 366 1.19 21.47 30.09
C ASP A 366 2.33 21.51 29.06
N MET A 367 2.10 22.26 27.96
CA MET A 367 3.04 22.50 26.86
C MET A 367 3.35 21.28 25.95
N LYS A 368 2.48 20.26 25.93
CA LYS A 368 2.66 19.07 25.06
C LYS A 368 1.69 19.01 23.89
N LEU A 369 2.21 19.00 22.66
CA LEU A 369 1.39 18.96 21.45
C LEU A 369 1.02 17.52 21.05
N SER A 370 -0.12 17.00 21.54
CA SER A 370 -0.60 15.64 21.18
C SER A 370 -1.40 15.62 19.88
N LYS A 371 -0.90 14.92 18.85
CA LYS A 371 -1.52 14.81 17.50
C LYS A 371 -3.00 14.42 17.56
N ASN A 372 -3.32 13.33 18.24
CA ASN A 372 -4.69 12.79 18.31
C ASN A 372 -5.67 13.74 19.03
N TYR A 373 -5.18 14.50 20.01
CA TYR A 373 -6.02 15.42 20.78
C TYR A 373 -6.37 16.66 19.95
N ILE A 374 -5.38 17.28 19.30
CA ILE A 374 -5.57 18.49 18.50
C ILE A 374 -6.42 18.19 17.27
N GLN A 375 -6.21 17.06 16.60
CA GLN A 375 -7.02 16.65 15.46
C GLN A 375 -8.51 16.50 15.81
N LYS A 376 -8.85 15.94 16.99
CA LYS A 376 -10.24 15.80 17.44
C LYS A 376 -10.92 17.15 17.66
N ILE A 377 -10.21 18.11 18.27
CA ILE A 377 -10.73 19.46 18.51
C ILE A 377 -10.83 20.22 17.19
N ALA A 378 -9.81 20.13 16.33
CA ALA A 378 -9.82 20.75 15.00
C ALA A 378 -11.01 20.26 14.16
N ALA A 379 -11.26 18.94 14.13
CA ALA A 379 -12.41 18.35 13.45
C ALA A 379 -13.76 18.78 14.05
N HIS A 380 -13.81 19.06 15.36
CA HIS A 380 -14.99 19.62 15.99
C HIS A 380 -15.23 21.08 15.57
N TRP A 381 -14.19 21.92 15.55
CA TRP A 381 -14.27 23.32 15.15
C TRP A 381 -14.57 23.48 13.65
N ALA A 382 -14.01 22.59 12.81
CA ALA A 382 -14.31 22.53 11.39
C ALA A 382 -15.78 22.20 11.13
N ARG A 383 -16.37 21.24 11.88
CA ARG A 383 -17.80 20.93 11.81
C ARG A 383 -18.68 22.10 12.26
N LYS A 384 -18.24 22.86 13.25
CA LYS A 384 -18.88 24.12 13.69
C LYS A 384 -18.65 25.30 12.74
N LYS A 385 -17.85 25.13 11.67
CA LYS A 385 -17.56 26.12 10.63
C LYS A 385 -17.02 27.46 11.18
N VAL A 386 -16.15 27.37 12.18
CA VAL A 386 -15.53 28.53 12.83
C VAL A 386 -14.56 29.21 11.86
N LYS A 387 -14.69 30.54 11.70
CA LYS A 387 -13.84 31.31 10.75
C LYS A 387 -13.10 32.49 11.38
N THR A 388 -13.53 32.96 12.54
CA THR A 388 -12.93 34.12 13.22
C THR A 388 -12.27 33.71 14.53
N VAL A 389 -11.25 34.47 14.94
CA VAL A 389 -10.53 34.27 16.21
C VAL A 389 -11.46 34.44 17.41
N ARG A 390 -12.42 35.37 17.34
CA ARG A 390 -13.42 35.60 18.39
C ARG A 390 -14.34 34.40 18.58
N GLU A 391 -14.84 33.81 17.50
CA GLU A 391 -15.67 32.59 17.57
C GLU A 391 -14.88 31.41 18.13
N ALA A 392 -13.63 31.24 17.69
CA ALA A 392 -12.74 30.19 18.17
C ALA A 392 -12.46 30.33 19.68
N MET A 393 -12.22 31.55 20.16
CA MET A 393 -11.94 31.82 21.57
C MET A 393 -13.16 31.56 22.46
N LYS A 394 -14.37 31.92 22.00
CA LYS A 394 -15.63 31.60 22.72
C LYS A 394 -15.82 30.09 22.85
N LEU A 395 -15.59 29.34 21.77
CA LEU A 395 -15.71 27.89 21.77
C LEU A 395 -14.66 27.20 22.64
N ALA A 396 -13.42 27.70 22.64
CA ALA A 396 -12.37 27.21 23.54
C ALA A 396 -12.75 27.38 25.02
N ILE A 397 -13.38 28.50 25.38
CA ILE A 397 -13.88 28.77 26.73
C ILE A 397 -15.05 27.85 27.08
N GLU A 398 -16.01 27.67 26.17
CA GLU A 398 -17.15 26.77 26.36
C GLU A 398 -16.73 25.31 26.51
N GLU A 399 -15.78 24.84 25.70
CA GLU A 399 -15.22 23.49 25.80
C GLU A 399 -14.44 23.29 27.10
N HIS A 400 -13.69 24.31 27.54
CA HIS A 400 -13.04 24.26 28.84
C HIS A 400 -14.07 24.15 29.98
N ARG A 401 -15.15 24.92 29.91
CA ARG A 401 -16.22 24.92 30.92
C ARG A 401 -16.97 23.60 30.94
N GLN A 402 -17.33 23.05 29.78
CA GLN A 402 -17.98 21.74 29.67
C GLN A 402 -17.08 20.62 30.21
N TYR A 403 -15.77 20.70 29.98
CA TYR A 403 -14.81 19.76 30.56
C TYR A 403 -14.76 19.88 32.10
N LEU A 404 -14.77 21.11 32.64
CA LEU A 404 -14.81 21.33 34.09
C LEU A 404 -16.12 20.84 34.71
N ASP A 405 -17.27 21.11 34.09
CA ASP A 405 -18.58 20.65 34.56
C ASP A 405 -18.72 19.11 34.49
N TRP A 406 -18.07 18.49 33.50
CA TRP A 406 -17.96 17.03 33.36
C TRP A 406 -16.99 16.41 34.39
N ALA A 407 -15.87 17.09 34.67
CA ALA A 407 -14.90 16.66 35.68
C ALA A 407 -15.41 16.85 37.13
N ASP A 408 -16.21 17.90 37.37
CA ASP A 408 -16.84 18.21 38.67
C ASP A 408 -18.13 17.43 38.95
N GLY A 409 -18.55 16.54 38.04
CA GLY A 409 -19.69 15.64 38.26
C GLY A 409 -21.03 16.36 38.50
N LYS A 410 -21.20 17.60 38.02
CA LYS A 410 -22.43 18.40 38.19
C LYS A 410 -23.29 18.41 36.93
N THR A 411 -23.65 17.23 36.43
CA THR A 411 -24.87 17.08 35.62
C THR A 411 -25.85 16.22 36.40
N ASN A 412 -26.76 16.89 37.10
CA ASN A 412 -27.98 16.30 37.65
C ASN A 412 -28.79 15.66 36.52
N GLY A 413 -28.72 14.33 36.39
CA GLY A 413 -29.64 13.51 35.61
C GLY A 413 -30.46 12.64 36.55
N ALA A 414 -31.69 13.08 36.82
CA ALA A 414 -32.65 12.40 37.66
C ALA A 414 -32.88 10.93 37.25
N ALA A 415 -33.08 10.09 38.27
CA ALA A 415 -33.55 8.72 38.15
C ALA A 415 -34.94 8.65 37.48
N ARG A 416 -35.06 7.90 36.38
CA ARG A 416 -36.11 6.89 36.11
C ARG A 416 -35.97 6.31 34.70
N GLY A 417 -35.65 5.02 34.60
CA GLY A 417 -35.65 4.30 33.32
C GLY A 417 -35.05 2.89 33.36
N LYS A 418 -35.69 1.97 34.10
CA LYS A 418 -35.62 0.49 33.99
C LYS A 418 -34.23 -0.17 33.87
N LYS A 419 -33.74 -0.71 35.00
CA LYS A 419 -32.85 -1.88 35.02
C LYS A 419 -33.63 -3.12 34.61
N THR A 420 -33.30 -3.74 33.48
CA THR A 420 -33.44 -5.19 33.31
C THR A 420 -32.22 -5.83 33.97
N VAL A 421 -32.48 -6.46 35.11
CA VAL A 421 -31.53 -7.29 35.83
C VAL A 421 -31.32 -8.57 35.02
N ARG A 422 -30.07 -8.88 34.67
CA ARG A 422 -29.59 -10.27 34.61
C ARG A 422 -28.31 -10.31 35.45
N GLU A 423 -28.48 -10.79 36.67
CA GLU A 423 -27.39 -11.10 37.59
C GLU A 423 -26.56 -12.24 37.02
N GLU A 424 -25.25 -12.01 36.85
CA GLU A 424 -24.26 -13.06 37.04
C GLU A 424 -23.44 -12.68 38.27
N LYS A 425 -23.62 -13.45 39.36
CA LYS A 425 -22.86 -13.30 40.59
C LYS A 425 -21.42 -13.75 40.36
N ARG A 426 -20.46 -12.89 40.67
CA ARG A 426 -19.09 -13.30 41.02
C ARG A 426 -18.77 -12.88 42.46
N PRO A 427 -18.01 -13.70 43.22
CA PRO A 427 -18.13 -13.80 44.68
C PRO A 427 -17.19 -12.85 45.45
N ASP A 428 -17.51 -12.64 46.73
CA ASP A 428 -16.97 -11.65 47.68
C ASP A 428 -15.49 -11.80 48.11
N TRP A 429 -14.62 -12.49 47.35
CA TRP A 429 -13.18 -12.61 47.67
C TRP A 429 -12.29 -11.61 46.93
N MET A 430 -12.85 -10.78 46.04
CA MET A 430 -12.11 -9.78 45.23
C MET A 430 -12.28 -8.35 45.79
N LYS A 431 -12.70 -8.22 47.04
CA LYS A 431 -12.72 -6.96 47.79
C LYS A 431 -11.70 -7.08 48.92
N GLU A 432 -10.44 -6.88 48.59
CA GLU A 432 -9.46 -6.21 49.45
C GLU A 432 -8.11 -6.19 48.71
N GLU A 433 -7.47 -5.02 48.81
CA GLU A 433 -6.11 -4.71 48.37
C GLU A 433 -5.90 -4.36 46.89
N GLU A 434 -6.10 -3.08 46.56
CA GLU A 434 -5.00 -2.26 46.05
C GLU A 434 -5.29 -0.77 46.31
N ASN A 435 -4.75 -0.31 47.44
CA ASN A 435 -4.62 1.11 47.77
C ASN A 435 -3.39 1.64 47.03
N GLY A 436 -3.57 2.55 46.07
CA GLY A 436 -2.50 3.21 45.34
C GLY A 436 -2.89 4.61 44.90
N ASN A 437 -2.42 5.61 45.65
CA ASN A 437 -2.62 7.06 45.49
C ASN A 437 -2.58 7.54 44.02
N LYS A 438 -3.60 8.31 43.62
CA LYS A 438 -3.49 9.32 42.56
C LYS A 438 -3.20 10.68 43.19
N PRO A 439 -2.24 11.48 42.67
CA PRO A 439 -1.97 12.81 43.18
C PRO A 439 -3.12 13.76 42.85
N GLU A 440 -3.67 14.42 43.87
CA GLU A 440 -4.53 15.59 43.75
C GLU A 440 -3.72 16.75 43.15
N GLN A 441 -4.21 17.33 42.05
CA GLN A 441 -3.83 18.69 41.64
C GLN A 441 -4.91 19.65 42.15
N PRO A 442 -4.54 20.83 42.66
CA PRO A 442 -5.48 21.74 43.31
C PRO A 442 -6.48 22.31 42.29
N ALA A 443 -7.75 22.32 42.64
CA ALA A 443 -8.80 23.00 41.89
C ALA A 443 -8.61 24.52 41.99
N LEU A 444 -8.48 25.19 40.83
CA LEU A 444 -8.42 26.64 40.75
C LEU A 444 -9.80 27.22 40.40
N SER A 445 -10.23 28.20 41.20
CA SER A 445 -11.51 28.93 41.16
C SER A 445 -11.55 29.93 39.99
N ALA A 446 -12.73 30.43 39.62
CA ALA A 446 -12.88 31.45 38.57
C ALA A 446 -12.06 32.75 38.83
N GLN A 447 -11.64 33.00 40.07
CA GLN A 447 -10.70 34.09 40.43
C GLN A 447 -9.26 33.80 40.02
N ASP A 448 -8.85 32.53 40.01
CA ASP A 448 -7.52 32.10 39.57
C ASP A 448 -7.33 32.25 38.06
N LEU A 449 -8.42 32.26 37.29
CA LEU A 449 -8.41 32.48 35.83
C LEU A 449 -8.01 33.93 35.48
N GLU A 450 -8.45 34.91 36.27
CA GLU A 450 -8.03 36.31 36.12
C GLU A 450 -6.60 36.53 36.66
N GLU A 451 -6.20 35.80 37.70
CA GLU A 451 -4.84 35.84 38.24
C GLU A 451 -3.81 35.17 37.34
N GLN A 452 -4.15 34.03 36.70
CA GLN A 452 -3.31 33.38 35.70
C GLN A 452 -3.24 34.20 34.41
N LYS A 453 -4.34 34.80 33.96
CA LYS A 453 -4.34 35.77 32.85
C LYS A 453 -3.45 37.00 33.14
N LYS A 454 -3.45 37.50 34.39
CA LYS A 454 -2.54 38.59 34.83
C LYS A 454 -1.09 38.14 34.92
N LYS A 455 -0.78 36.97 35.50
CA LYS A 455 0.58 36.41 35.57
C LYS A 455 1.19 36.21 34.19
N MET A 456 0.39 35.71 33.25
CA MET A 456 0.79 35.49 31.87
C MET A 456 1.04 36.79 31.10
N MET A 457 0.29 37.86 31.39
CA MET A 457 0.60 39.20 30.89
C MET A 457 1.84 39.83 31.52
N GLU A 458 2.13 39.52 32.79
CA GLU A 458 3.38 39.94 33.43
C GLU A 458 4.59 39.20 32.85
N GLU A 459 4.47 37.92 32.50
CA GLU A 459 5.49 37.16 31.78
C GLU A 459 5.70 37.67 30.35
N MET A 460 4.62 37.98 29.63
CA MET A 460 4.68 38.64 28.32
C MET A 460 5.26 40.08 28.37
N LYS A 461 4.99 40.84 29.43
CA LYS A 461 5.62 42.16 29.65
C LYS A 461 7.10 42.02 30.02
N LYS A 462 7.50 40.94 30.69
CA LYS A 462 8.92 40.60 30.92
C LYS A 462 9.62 40.22 29.61
N LEU A 463 8.95 39.49 28.71
CA LEU A 463 9.45 39.18 27.37
C LEU A 463 9.59 40.42 26.47
N LYS A 464 8.67 41.40 26.55
CA LYS A 464 8.83 42.72 25.88
C LYS A 464 10.07 43.50 26.31
N LYS A 465 10.62 43.26 27.51
CA LYS A 465 11.90 43.87 27.95
C LYS A 465 13.14 43.24 27.30
N TYR A 466 13.04 42.02 26.79
CA TYR A 466 14.13 41.33 26.10
C TYR A 466 14.09 41.51 24.57
N SER A 467 12.95 41.90 24.00
CA SER A 467 12.79 42.21 22.57
C SER A 467 13.12 43.66 22.19
N ALA A 468 13.65 44.47 23.12
CA ALA A 468 14.01 45.87 22.88
C ALA A 468 15.54 46.13 22.79
N TYR A 469 16.31 45.11 22.43
CA TYR A 469 17.72 45.25 22.02
C TYR A 469 17.97 44.53 20.70
#